data_AF-A0A816ZWV5-F1
#
_entry.id   AF-A0A816ZWV5-F1
#
_cell.length_a   1.000
_cell.length_b   1.000
_cell.length_c   1.000
_cell.angle_alpha   90.00
_cell.angle_beta   90.00
_cell.angle_gamma   90.00
#
_symmetry.space_group_name_H-M   'P 1'
#
loop_
_entity.id
_entity.type
_entity.pdbx_description
1 polymer ?
#
loop_
_entity_poly.entity_id
_entity_poly.type
_entity_poly.pdbx_seq_one_letter_code
_entity_poly.pdbx_strand_id
1 'polypeptide(L)'
;MYIKKVDPSIVIAKFFDKLVRIQLENEDYGPATKFLPILKEFHLLPTNELKSQAIMICDDDHYYHPHTIDVLLKYSNKYKNSIVGLRGWRIREDLTWGVSGAEELSYHVIEAFRLSEIYRVGVITANNAYVIRPSFFDSHIYVDFNGAPNDIRRVDDIWLNGHASKRNIARLVVPACCSSIGVTRTHELENYLISHHMTRSAANDHALKWFNQTWEKDLWYKFKGENRPHYRSWWTKIYREWINIILRLKFIIYVGFR
;
A
#
# COMPACT_ATOMS: atom_id res chain seq x y z
N MET A 1 -21.54 9.68 9.84
CA MET A 1 -22.92 9.33 10.24
C MET A 1 -23.14 7.81 10.43
N TYR A 2 -22.38 6.92 9.77
CA TYR A 2 -22.56 5.46 9.90
C TYR A 2 -21.96 4.84 11.17
N ILE A 3 -20.81 5.30 11.68
CA ILE A 3 -20.17 4.69 12.87
C ILE A 3 -20.86 5.08 14.20
N LYS A 4 -21.48 6.27 14.29
CA LYS A 4 -22.33 6.63 15.46
C LYS A 4 -23.53 5.68 15.65
N LYS A 5 -23.90 4.91 14.62
CA LYS A 5 -24.94 3.87 14.72
C LYS A 5 -24.40 2.52 15.21
N VAL A 6 -23.07 2.30 15.18
CA VAL A 6 -22.44 1.00 15.49
C VAL A 6 -22.02 0.91 16.97
N ASP A 7 -21.63 2.03 17.59
CA ASP A 7 -21.43 2.11 19.05
C ASP A 7 -21.68 3.56 19.55
N PRO A 8 -22.73 3.78 20.38
CA PRO A 8 -23.05 5.08 20.94
C PRO A 8 -22.20 5.44 22.17
N SER A 9 -21.18 4.66 22.53
CA SER A 9 -20.36 4.92 23.72
C SER A 9 -19.72 6.31 23.69
N ILE A 10 -19.78 6.99 24.83
CA ILE A 10 -19.26 8.35 25.00
C ILE A 10 -17.74 8.44 24.77
N VAL A 11 -17.05 7.29 24.89
CA VAL A 11 -15.62 7.12 24.65
C VAL A 11 -15.32 7.17 23.15
N ILE A 12 -16.04 6.41 22.33
CA ILE A 12 -15.88 6.44 20.87
C ILE A 12 -16.25 7.84 20.34
N ALA A 13 -17.34 8.44 20.82
CA ALA A 13 -17.70 9.80 20.41
C ALA A 13 -16.56 10.82 20.66
N LYS A 14 -15.87 10.75 21.81
CA LYS A 14 -14.73 11.63 22.13
C LYS A 14 -13.49 11.40 21.26
N PHE A 15 -13.19 10.15 20.90
CA PHE A 15 -12.06 9.85 20.00
C PHE A 15 -12.28 10.41 18.60
N PHE A 16 -13.51 10.29 18.08
CA PHE A 16 -13.85 10.78 16.76
C PHE A 16 -13.92 12.31 16.69
N ASP A 17 -14.40 13.00 17.72
CA ASP A 17 -14.56 14.46 17.69
C ASP A 17 -13.25 15.26 17.63
N LYS A 18 -12.09 14.68 17.97
CA LYS A 18 -10.79 15.40 17.99
C LYS A 18 -9.70 14.88 17.07
N LEU A 19 -9.72 13.59 16.71
CA LEU A 19 -8.63 12.95 15.95
C LEU A 19 -9.05 12.42 14.58
N VAL A 20 -10.35 12.27 14.33
CA VAL A 20 -10.87 11.64 13.11
C VAL A 20 -11.81 12.59 12.38
N ARG A 21 -11.38 13.08 11.22
CA ARG A 21 -12.27 13.77 10.28
C ARG A 21 -12.79 12.75 9.28
N ILE A 22 -14.11 12.62 9.17
CA ILE A 22 -14.75 11.85 8.10
C ILE A 22 -15.15 12.83 7.00
N GLN A 23 -14.65 12.60 5.79
CA GLN A 23 -15.01 13.35 4.60
C GLN A 23 -15.72 12.40 3.63
N LEU A 24 -16.83 12.88 3.07
CA LEU A 24 -17.56 12.18 2.02
C LEU A 24 -17.29 12.89 0.71
N GLU A 25 -16.85 12.13 -0.29
CA GLU A 25 -16.63 12.63 -1.63
C GLU A 25 -17.91 12.53 -2.45
N ASN A 26 -18.17 13.55 -3.26
CA ASN A 26 -19.31 13.55 -4.19
C ASN A 26 -19.03 12.73 -5.46
N GLU A 27 -17.75 12.50 -5.77
CA GLU A 27 -17.28 11.74 -6.93
C GLU A 27 -16.74 10.38 -6.47
N ASP A 28 -17.12 9.31 -7.16
CA ASP A 28 -16.54 7.98 -6.95
C ASP A 28 -15.25 7.83 -7.77
N TYR A 29 -14.11 8.01 -7.11
CA TYR A 29 -12.80 7.71 -7.70
C TYR A 29 -12.45 6.22 -7.62
N GLY A 30 -13.40 5.36 -7.23
CA GLY A 30 -13.16 3.95 -6.96
C GLY A 30 -12.15 3.78 -5.83
N PRO A 31 -11.27 2.76 -5.93
CA PRO A 31 -10.21 2.56 -4.93
C PRO A 31 -9.30 3.79 -4.74
N ALA A 32 -9.10 4.60 -5.78
CA ALA A 32 -8.25 5.79 -5.72
C ALA A 32 -8.80 6.90 -4.81
N THR A 33 -10.05 6.79 -4.34
CA THR A 33 -10.67 7.66 -3.32
C THR A 33 -9.83 7.73 -2.04
N LYS A 34 -9.02 6.71 -1.74
CA LYS A 34 -8.13 6.70 -0.58
C LYS A 34 -7.03 7.76 -0.64
N PHE A 35 -6.66 8.27 -1.82
CA PHE A 35 -5.58 9.25 -1.96
C PHE A 35 -5.87 10.44 -2.89
N LEU A 36 -6.67 10.30 -3.95
CA LEU A 36 -6.87 11.41 -4.90
C LEU A 36 -7.48 12.66 -4.25
N PRO A 37 -8.57 12.55 -3.46
CA PRO A 37 -9.20 13.73 -2.86
C PRO A 37 -8.26 14.47 -1.92
N ILE A 38 -7.56 13.73 -1.05
CA ILE A 38 -6.65 14.34 -0.08
C ILE A 38 -5.43 14.95 -0.77
N LEU A 39 -4.88 14.31 -1.81
CA LEU A 39 -3.79 14.94 -2.56
C LEU A 39 -4.27 16.23 -3.26
N LYS A 40 -5.49 16.26 -3.81
CA LYS A 40 -6.07 17.44 -4.45
C LYS A 40 -6.29 18.57 -3.45
N GLU A 41 -6.82 18.26 -2.26
CA GLU A 41 -6.96 19.21 -1.15
C GLU A 41 -5.60 19.85 -0.82
N PHE A 42 -4.57 19.03 -0.61
CA PHE A 42 -3.23 19.52 -0.28
C PHE A 42 -2.54 20.29 -1.41
N HIS A 43 -2.80 19.97 -2.68
CA HIS A 43 -2.27 20.72 -3.82
C HIS A 43 -2.89 22.11 -3.95
N LEU A 44 -4.15 22.29 -3.52
CA LEU A 44 -4.87 23.57 -3.54
C LEU A 44 -4.47 24.51 -2.40
N LEU A 45 -3.78 24.01 -1.38
CA LEU A 45 -3.33 24.83 -0.25
C LEU A 45 -2.15 25.73 -0.67
N PRO A 46 -2.10 26.98 -0.18
CA PRO A 46 -1.13 27.98 -0.64
C PRO A 46 0.30 27.76 -0.11
N THR A 47 0.48 26.94 0.92
CA THR A 47 1.78 26.78 1.60
C THR A 47 2.54 25.55 1.09
N ASN A 48 3.82 25.73 0.77
CA ASN A 48 4.69 24.63 0.34
C ASN A 48 4.95 23.59 1.45
N GLU A 49 4.84 23.98 2.72
CA GLU A 49 5.01 23.05 3.85
C GLU A 49 4.01 21.90 3.81
N LEU A 50 2.74 22.18 3.47
CA LEU A 50 1.70 21.17 3.39
C LEU A 50 1.94 20.20 2.23
N LYS A 51 2.58 20.65 1.15
CA LYS A 51 2.98 19.76 0.05
C LYS A 51 4.01 18.72 0.48
N SER A 52 4.73 18.94 1.58
CA SER A 52 5.67 17.99 2.15
C SER A 52 5.07 17.10 3.25
N GLN A 53 3.79 17.29 3.62
CA GLN A 53 3.13 16.53 4.67
C GLN A 53 3.15 15.02 4.36
N ALA A 54 3.51 14.21 5.36
CA ALA A 54 3.41 12.75 5.26
C ALA A 54 1.94 12.35 5.33
N ILE A 55 1.49 11.57 4.35
CA ILE A 55 0.15 11.00 4.32
C ILE A 55 0.31 9.48 4.25
N MET A 56 -0.14 8.79 5.30
CA MET A 56 -0.21 7.33 5.31
C MET A 56 -1.51 6.91 4.62
N ILE A 57 -1.38 6.04 3.63
CA ILE A 57 -2.48 5.40 2.92
C ILE A 57 -2.59 3.97 3.40
N CYS A 58 -3.80 3.53 3.74
CA CYS A 58 -4.12 2.19 4.22
C CYS A 58 -5.51 1.78 3.73
N ASP A 59 -5.75 0.48 3.69
CA ASP A 59 -7.07 -0.07 3.43
C ASP A 59 -7.85 -0.25 4.74
N ASP A 60 -9.18 -0.27 4.65
CA ASP A 60 -10.10 -0.38 5.78
C ASP A 60 -10.38 -1.84 6.20
N ASP A 61 -9.81 -2.80 5.49
CA ASP A 61 -9.96 -4.25 5.67
C ASP A 61 -8.71 -4.92 6.29
N HIS A 62 -7.85 -4.15 6.96
CA HIS A 62 -6.63 -4.67 7.61
C HIS A 62 -6.51 -4.25 9.08
N TYR A 63 -6.11 -5.20 9.94
CA TYR A 63 -5.50 -4.88 11.24
C TYR A 63 -4.01 -4.62 11.04
N TYR A 64 -3.62 -3.36 11.24
CA TYR A 64 -2.23 -2.93 11.18
C TYR A 64 -1.52 -3.19 12.51
N HIS A 65 -0.25 -3.59 12.44
CA HIS A 65 0.58 -3.73 13.63
C HIS A 65 0.74 -2.37 14.34
N PRO A 66 0.80 -2.30 15.69
CA PRO A 66 0.96 -1.04 16.43
C PRO A 66 2.19 -0.21 16.04
N HIS A 67 3.24 -0.86 15.52
CA HIS A 67 4.46 -0.20 15.05
C HIS A 67 4.41 0.24 13.57
N THR A 68 3.31 0.04 12.84
CA THR A 68 3.22 0.40 11.42
C THR A 68 3.49 1.88 11.19
N ILE A 69 2.85 2.77 11.96
CA ILE A 69 3.05 4.22 11.84
C ILE A 69 4.49 4.59 12.16
N ASP A 70 5.05 4.08 13.27
CA ASP A 70 6.43 4.36 13.69
C ASP A 70 7.45 3.96 12.62
N VAL A 71 7.35 2.74 12.09
CA VAL A 71 8.24 2.24 11.03
C VAL A 71 8.13 3.10 9.78
N LEU A 72 6.90 3.33 9.29
CA LEU A 72 6.67 4.11 8.08
C LEU A 72 7.15 5.56 8.23
N LEU A 73 6.88 6.20 9.36
CA LEU A 73 7.29 7.57 9.64
C LEU A 73 8.81 7.68 9.72
N LYS A 74 9.48 6.76 10.45
CA LYS A 74 10.94 6.70 10.56
C LYS A 74 11.59 6.65 9.18
N TYR A 75 11.15 5.75 8.32
CA TYR A 75 11.73 5.60 7.00
C TYR A 75 11.32 6.72 6.04
N SER A 76 10.08 7.21 6.10
CA SER A 76 9.63 8.34 5.28
C SER A 76 10.35 9.65 5.62
N ASN A 77 10.79 9.82 6.87
CA ASN A 77 11.64 10.93 7.29
C ASN A 77 13.10 10.78 6.82
N LYS A 78 13.61 9.54 6.76
CA LYS A 78 14.95 9.25 6.24
C LYS A 78 15.03 9.34 4.72
N TYR A 79 13.98 8.92 4.01
CA TYR A 79 13.89 8.88 2.54
C TYR A 79 12.80 9.84 2.07
N LYS A 80 13.00 11.15 2.29
CA LYS A 80 11.97 12.19 2.07
C LYS A 80 11.47 12.29 0.63
N ASN A 81 12.26 11.86 -0.35
CA ASN A 81 11.95 11.89 -1.78
C ASN A 81 11.52 10.52 -2.32
N SER A 82 10.92 9.69 -1.48
CA SER A 82 10.49 8.34 -1.85
C SER A 82 9.18 7.97 -1.20
N ILE A 83 8.39 7.18 -1.92
CA ILE A 83 7.25 6.48 -1.36
C ILE A 83 7.78 5.32 -0.55
N VAL A 84 7.34 5.21 0.70
CA VAL A 84 7.79 4.18 1.64
C VAL A 84 6.61 3.33 2.04
N GLY A 85 6.74 2.01 1.99
CA GLY A 85 5.63 1.10 2.30
C GLY A 85 6.12 -0.26 2.76
N LEU A 86 5.15 -1.12 3.09
CA LEU A 86 5.45 -2.43 3.70
C LEU A 86 5.23 -3.61 2.76
N ARG A 87 4.74 -3.35 1.54
CA ARG A 87 4.58 -4.37 0.49
C ARG A 87 4.73 -3.75 -0.88
N GLY A 88 5.35 -4.49 -1.79
CA GLY A 88 5.43 -4.08 -3.17
C GLY A 88 5.71 -5.22 -4.14
N TRP A 89 5.67 -4.88 -5.41
CA TRP A 89 5.82 -5.76 -6.56
C TRP A 89 6.92 -5.22 -7.47
N ARG A 90 7.72 -6.12 -8.00
CA ARG A 90 8.57 -5.83 -9.16
C ARG A 90 7.69 -5.84 -10.42
N ILE A 91 8.07 -5.10 -11.45
CA ILE A 91 7.32 -5.06 -12.72
C ILE A 91 7.93 -6.08 -13.67
N ARG A 92 7.13 -6.94 -14.29
CA ARG A 92 7.61 -7.88 -15.32
C ARG A 92 7.88 -7.16 -16.63
N GLU A 93 8.82 -7.68 -17.40
CA GLU A 93 9.17 -7.11 -18.70
C GLU A 93 8.04 -7.21 -19.73
N ASP A 94 7.18 -8.22 -19.58
CA ASP A 94 5.98 -8.41 -20.42
C ASP A 94 4.76 -7.60 -19.96
N LEU A 95 4.91 -6.82 -18.89
CA LEU A 95 3.86 -5.98 -18.30
C LEU A 95 2.59 -6.77 -17.93
N THR A 96 2.77 -8.03 -17.56
CA THR A 96 1.70 -8.85 -17.00
C THR A 96 1.72 -8.79 -15.48
N TRP A 97 0.54 -8.75 -14.89
CA TRP A 97 0.31 -8.83 -13.46
C TRP A 97 0.16 -10.28 -13.02
N GLY A 98 0.62 -10.55 -11.80
CA GLY A 98 0.55 -11.88 -11.20
C GLY A 98 1.86 -12.65 -11.32
N VAL A 99 1.83 -13.88 -10.82
CA VAL A 99 2.98 -14.77 -10.73
C VAL A 99 2.55 -16.17 -11.14
N SER A 100 3.45 -16.88 -11.82
CA SER A 100 3.18 -18.22 -12.36
C SER A 100 3.51 -19.37 -11.41
N GLY A 101 4.17 -19.09 -10.28
CA GLY A 101 4.55 -20.10 -9.30
C GLY A 101 5.21 -19.55 -8.03
N ALA A 102 5.49 -20.45 -7.08
CA ALA A 102 6.04 -20.10 -5.77
C ALA A 102 7.44 -19.46 -5.85
N GLU A 103 8.27 -19.88 -6.80
CA GLU A 103 9.59 -19.29 -7.01
C GLU A 103 9.46 -17.83 -7.45
N GLU A 104 8.63 -17.55 -8.46
CA GLU A 104 8.40 -16.19 -8.93
C GLU A 104 7.80 -15.33 -7.81
N LEU A 105 6.78 -15.84 -7.09
CA LEU A 105 6.21 -15.18 -5.92
C LEU A 105 7.28 -14.75 -4.92
N SER A 106 8.29 -15.60 -4.69
CA SER A 106 9.34 -15.36 -3.70
C SER A 106 10.26 -14.19 -4.05
N TYR A 107 10.35 -13.79 -5.32
CA TYR A 107 11.24 -12.73 -5.78
C TYR A 107 10.50 -11.54 -6.40
N HIS A 108 9.24 -11.71 -6.79
CA HIS A 108 8.40 -10.72 -7.43
C HIS A 108 7.60 -9.93 -6.37
N VAL A 109 7.03 -10.62 -5.38
CA VAL A 109 6.25 -9.99 -4.30
C VAL A 109 7.12 -9.80 -3.07
N ILE A 110 7.31 -8.54 -2.70
CA ILE A 110 8.22 -8.10 -1.65
C ILE A 110 7.42 -7.70 -0.42
N GLU A 111 7.71 -8.34 0.70
CA GLU A 111 7.03 -8.07 1.98
C GLU A 111 8.03 -7.64 3.05
N ALA A 112 7.73 -6.53 3.71
CA ALA A 112 8.60 -5.90 4.70
C ALA A 112 9.05 -6.81 5.84
N PHE A 113 8.19 -7.73 6.28
CA PHE A 113 8.53 -8.63 7.38
C PHE A 113 9.55 -9.71 6.99
N ARG A 114 9.75 -9.94 5.68
CA ARG A 114 10.74 -10.87 5.13
C ARG A 114 12.09 -10.19 4.89
N LEU A 115 12.12 -8.89 4.64
CA LEU A 115 13.31 -8.13 4.26
C LEU A 115 14.32 -7.96 5.40
N SER A 116 15.61 -8.14 5.10
CA SER A 116 16.71 -7.74 5.99
C SER A 116 17.16 -6.29 5.76
N GLU A 117 16.91 -5.75 4.58
CA GLU A 117 17.26 -4.38 4.20
C GLU A 117 16.20 -3.75 3.29
N ILE A 118 16.33 -2.45 3.02
CA ILE A 118 15.41 -1.70 2.16
C ILE A 118 15.53 -2.22 0.73
N TYR A 119 14.41 -2.32 0.04
CA TYR A 119 14.37 -2.78 -1.34
C TYR A 119 13.49 -1.88 -2.22
N ARG A 120 13.99 -1.49 -3.39
CA ARG A 120 13.25 -0.68 -4.36
C ARG A 120 12.36 -1.57 -5.23
N VAL A 121 11.13 -1.16 -5.42
CA VAL A 121 10.10 -1.90 -6.18
C VAL A 121 9.48 -1.03 -7.27
N GLY A 122 8.72 -1.66 -8.17
CA GLY A 122 7.95 -0.97 -9.20
C GLY A 122 6.53 -0.62 -8.76
N VAL A 123 5.90 -1.39 -7.90
CA VAL A 123 4.56 -1.04 -7.39
C VAL A 123 4.56 -1.20 -5.89
N ILE A 124 4.21 -0.16 -5.15
CA ILE A 124 3.89 -0.27 -3.73
C ILE A 124 2.37 -0.42 -3.57
N THR A 125 1.92 -1.22 -2.61
CA THR A 125 0.48 -1.58 -2.49
C THR A 125 -0.10 -1.21 -1.12
N ALA A 126 -1.35 -0.74 -1.11
CA ALA A 126 -2.03 -0.26 0.11
C ALA A 126 -2.34 -1.35 1.15
N ASN A 127 -2.39 -2.63 0.77
CA ASN A 127 -2.73 -3.74 1.68
C ASN A 127 -1.86 -3.80 2.96
N ASN A 128 -0.61 -3.32 2.90
CA ASN A 128 0.25 -3.21 4.10
C ASN A 128 0.61 -1.75 4.46
N ALA A 129 -0.12 -0.80 3.89
CA ALA A 129 0.09 0.64 3.97
C ALA A 129 1.41 1.16 3.36
N TYR A 130 1.35 2.42 2.97
CA TYR A 130 2.49 3.20 2.50
C TYR A 130 2.32 4.67 2.86
N VAL A 131 3.39 5.45 2.73
CA VAL A 131 3.42 6.90 2.96
C VAL A 131 3.79 7.60 1.66
N ILE A 132 2.97 8.57 1.31
CA ILE A 132 3.21 9.52 0.22
C ILE A 132 3.32 10.94 0.75
N ARG A 133 3.71 11.86 -0.14
CA ARG A 133 3.65 13.30 0.06
C ARG A 133 3.00 13.93 -1.16
N PRO A 134 2.20 15.00 -1.01
CA PRO A 134 1.61 15.68 -2.15
C PRO A 134 2.64 16.13 -3.20
N SER A 135 3.83 16.56 -2.77
CA SER A 135 4.92 17.00 -3.66
C SER A 135 5.42 15.91 -4.63
N PHE A 136 5.12 14.64 -4.37
CA PHE A 136 5.49 13.53 -5.26
C PHE A 136 4.69 13.57 -6.56
N PHE A 137 3.56 14.27 -6.59
CA PHE A 137 2.63 14.32 -7.72
C PHE A 137 2.38 15.78 -8.13
N ASP A 138 2.00 15.99 -9.38
CA ASP A 138 1.38 17.23 -9.86
C ASP A 138 -0.08 16.98 -10.21
N SER A 139 -0.75 17.99 -10.77
CA SER A 139 -2.15 17.92 -11.18
C SER A 139 -2.47 16.81 -12.19
N HIS A 140 -1.49 16.28 -12.94
CA HIS A 140 -1.74 15.23 -13.92
C HIS A 140 -2.25 13.95 -13.28
N ILE A 141 -1.96 13.69 -11.99
CA ILE A 141 -2.52 12.52 -11.30
C ILE A 141 -4.06 12.52 -11.28
N TYR A 142 -4.70 13.69 -11.35
CA TYR A 142 -6.17 13.82 -11.46
C TYR A 142 -6.62 14.14 -12.89
N VAL A 143 -5.86 14.95 -13.65
CA VAL A 143 -6.23 15.31 -15.03
C VAL A 143 -6.19 14.09 -15.93
N ASP A 144 -5.12 13.28 -15.85
CA ASP A 144 -5.00 12.04 -16.62
C ASP A 144 -6.09 11.05 -16.17
N PHE A 145 -6.49 11.08 -14.89
CA PHE A 145 -7.49 10.16 -14.34
C PHE A 145 -8.85 10.36 -14.99
N ASN A 146 -9.24 11.61 -15.29
CA ASN A 146 -10.50 11.91 -15.96
C ASN A 146 -10.55 11.40 -17.41
N GLY A 147 -9.40 11.28 -18.07
CA GLY A 147 -9.29 10.79 -19.45
C GLY A 147 -8.96 9.29 -19.55
N ALA A 148 -8.65 8.62 -18.43
CA ALA A 148 -8.23 7.24 -18.44
C ALA A 148 -9.42 6.27 -18.63
N PRO A 149 -9.22 5.15 -19.36
CA PRO A 149 -10.16 4.04 -19.41
C PRO A 149 -10.62 3.60 -18.02
N ASN A 150 -11.89 3.18 -17.93
CA ASN A 150 -12.53 2.90 -16.65
C ASN A 150 -11.80 1.81 -15.85
N ASP A 151 -11.28 0.79 -16.52
CA ASP A 151 -10.51 -0.28 -15.90
C ASP A 151 -9.18 0.19 -15.30
N ILE A 152 -8.47 1.07 -16.00
CA ILE A 152 -7.23 1.67 -15.52
C ILE A 152 -7.49 2.54 -14.29
N ARG A 153 -8.60 3.28 -14.25
CA ARG A 153 -9.01 4.09 -13.07
C ARG A 153 -9.32 3.25 -11.83
N ARG A 154 -9.59 1.96 -11.99
CA ARG A 154 -9.96 1.04 -10.89
C ARG A 154 -8.76 0.29 -10.29
N VAL A 155 -7.55 0.53 -10.80
CA VAL A 155 -6.31 -0.08 -10.30
C VAL A 155 -5.39 1.00 -9.70
N ASP A 156 -5.84 1.51 -8.55
CA ASP A 156 -5.28 2.65 -7.83
C ASP A 156 -3.80 2.52 -7.47
N ASP A 157 -3.36 1.33 -7.06
CA ASP A 157 -1.95 1.05 -6.79
C ASP A 157 -1.10 1.33 -8.05
N ILE A 158 -1.46 0.76 -9.21
CA ILE A 158 -0.67 0.96 -10.45
C ILE A 158 -0.77 2.41 -10.92
N TRP A 159 -1.94 3.05 -10.81
CA TRP A 159 -2.14 4.45 -11.14
C TRP A 159 -1.18 5.36 -10.38
N LEU A 160 -1.17 5.25 -9.04
CA LEU A 160 -0.30 6.04 -8.17
C LEU A 160 1.18 5.81 -8.49
N ASN A 161 1.57 4.54 -8.66
CA ASN A 161 2.96 4.18 -8.92
C ASN A 161 3.42 4.64 -10.31
N GLY A 162 2.54 4.63 -11.32
CA GLY A 162 2.82 5.12 -12.67
C GLY A 162 3.10 6.62 -12.69
N HIS A 163 2.28 7.41 -11.98
CA HIS A 163 2.53 8.84 -11.81
C HIS A 163 3.78 9.14 -10.97
N ALA A 164 4.07 8.31 -9.95
CA ALA A 164 5.34 8.40 -9.22
C ALA A 164 6.53 8.13 -10.14
N SER A 165 6.43 7.13 -11.02
CA SER A 165 7.46 6.75 -11.99
C SER A 165 7.73 7.87 -13.00
N LYS A 166 6.69 8.49 -13.57
CA LYS A 166 6.78 9.69 -14.45
C LYS A 166 7.63 10.80 -13.83
N ARG A 167 7.66 10.91 -12.50
CA ARG A 167 8.34 11.95 -11.73
C ARG A 167 9.61 11.46 -11.02
N ASN A 168 10.11 10.28 -11.38
CA ASN A 168 11.30 9.66 -10.78
C ASN A 168 11.23 9.52 -9.25
N ILE A 169 10.03 9.31 -8.70
CA ILE A 169 9.84 9.07 -7.27
C ILE A 169 10.04 7.58 -6.98
N ALA A 170 11.08 7.27 -6.20
CA ALA A 170 11.38 5.90 -5.84
C ALA A 170 10.31 5.29 -4.92
N ARG A 171 10.04 3.99 -5.09
CA ARG A 171 9.13 3.20 -4.27
C ARG A 171 9.93 2.18 -3.47
N LEU A 172 9.91 2.29 -2.14
CA LEU A 172 10.77 1.53 -1.24
C LEU A 172 9.93 0.67 -0.30
N VAL A 173 10.17 -0.64 -0.32
CA VAL A 173 9.70 -1.55 0.73
C VAL A 173 10.75 -1.57 1.83
N VAL A 174 10.35 -1.25 3.06
CA VAL A 174 11.26 -1.10 4.19
C VAL A 174 11.13 -2.26 5.18
N PRO A 175 12.21 -2.71 5.83
CA PRO A 175 12.13 -3.80 6.81
C PRO A 175 11.21 -3.44 7.98
N ALA A 176 10.26 -4.33 8.28
CA ALA A 176 9.35 -4.20 9.42
C ALA A 176 9.32 -5.48 10.26
N CYS A 177 8.88 -5.42 11.51
CA CYS A 177 8.84 -6.61 12.35
C CYS A 177 7.79 -7.63 11.87
N CYS A 178 6.67 -7.14 11.34
CA CYS A 178 5.40 -7.84 11.38
C CYS A 178 4.57 -7.46 10.15
N SER A 179 3.66 -8.34 9.72
CA SER A 179 2.68 -8.05 8.68
C SER A 179 1.40 -7.47 9.29
N SER A 180 0.61 -6.77 8.49
CA SER A 180 -0.81 -6.60 8.78
C SER A 180 -1.55 -7.94 8.64
N ILE A 181 -2.75 -7.99 9.19
CA ILE A 181 -3.66 -9.13 9.07
C ILE A 181 -4.90 -8.61 8.34
N GLY A 182 -5.22 -9.18 7.18
CA GLY A 182 -6.49 -8.91 6.50
C GLY A 182 -7.65 -9.44 7.35
N VAL A 183 -8.65 -8.60 7.60
CA VAL A 183 -9.77 -8.89 8.52
C VAL A 183 -11.07 -9.21 7.81
N THR A 184 -11.22 -8.73 6.58
CA THR A 184 -12.37 -8.98 5.74
C THR A 184 -11.91 -9.23 4.31
N ARG A 185 -12.70 -9.98 3.55
CA ARG A 185 -12.57 -10.03 2.08
C ARG A 185 -13.76 -9.28 1.52
N THR A 186 -13.63 -7.96 1.38
CA THR A 186 -14.63 -7.22 0.60
C THR A 186 -14.30 -7.47 -0.87
N HIS A 187 -15.21 -8.13 -1.57
CA HIS A 187 -15.06 -8.46 -2.99
C HIS A 187 -15.65 -7.38 -3.90
N GLU A 188 -15.89 -6.16 -3.40
CA GLU A 188 -16.62 -5.10 -4.14
C GLU A 188 -15.95 -4.74 -5.47
N LEU A 189 -14.64 -4.50 -5.46
CA LEU A 189 -13.90 -4.22 -6.70
C LEU A 189 -13.92 -5.42 -7.66
N GLU A 190 -13.79 -6.64 -7.13
CA GLU A 190 -13.80 -7.86 -7.94
C GLU A 190 -15.17 -8.09 -8.58
N ASN A 191 -16.24 -7.92 -7.81
CA ASN A 191 -17.63 -7.99 -8.26
C ASN A 191 -17.92 -6.93 -9.33
N TYR A 192 -17.44 -5.70 -9.14
CA TYR A 192 -17.56 -4.62 -10.13
C TYR A 192 -16.87 -4.98 -11.44
N LEU A 193 -15.63 -5.48 -11.39
CA LEU A 193 -14.90 -5.85 -12.61
C LEU A 193 -15.58 -7.02 -13.33
N ILE A 194 -16.03 -8.04 -12.59
CA ILE A 194 -16.75 -9.18 -13.15
C ILE A 194 -18.05 -8.74 -13.85
N SER A 195 -18.82 -7.83 -13.24
CA SER A 195 -20.06 -7.32 -13.85
C SER A 195 -19.82 -6.48 -15.11
N HIS A 196 -18.58 -6.04 -15.33
CA HIS A 196 -18.13 -5.34 -16.54
C HIS A 196 -17.27 -6.24 -17.45
N HIS A 197 -17.39 -7.57 -17.32
CA HIS A 197 -16.69 -8.58 -18.12
C HIS A 197 -15.16 -8.45 -18.08
N MET A 198 -14.62 -8.11 -16.91
CA MET A 198 -13.20 -7.90 -16.71
C MET A 198 -12.67 -8.60 -15.46
N THR A 199 -11.40 -9.00 -15.48
CA THR A 199 -10.70 -9.52 -14.30
C THR A 199 -9.76 -8.47 -13.73
N ARG A 200 -9.46 -8.56 -12.44
CA ARG A 200 -8.47 -7.69 -11.79
C ARG A 200 -7.08 -7.81 -12.42
N SER A 201 -6.70 -9.01 -12.84
CA SER A 201 -5.42 -9.22 -13.53
C SER A 201 -5.40 -8.50 -14.88
N ALA A 202 -6.46 -8.62 -15.69
CA ALA A 202 -6.54 -7.94 -16.98
C ALA A 202 -6.51 -6.41 -16.85
N ALA A 203 -7.21 -5.84 -15.86
CA ALA A 203 -7.16 -4.41 -15.56
C ALA A 203 -5.75 -3.95 -15.15
N ASN A 204 -5.08 -4.75 -14.31
CA ASN A 204 -3.70 -4.49 -13.90
C ASN A 204 -2.71 -4.54 -15.09
N ASP A 205 -2.81 -5.56 -15.96
CA ASP A 205 -2.00 -5.66 -17.18
C ASP A 205 -2.17 -4.42 -18.07
N HIS A 206 -3.43 -3.99 -18.26
CA HIS A 206 -3.72 -2.84 -19.08
C HIS A 206 -3.13 -1.56 -18.49
N ALA A 207 -3.22 -1.36 -17.17
CA ALA A 207 -2.61 -0.20 -16.51
C ALA A 207 -1.08 -0.25 -16.51
N LEU A 208 -0.45 -1.42 -16.35
CA LEU A 208 1.01 -1.54 -16.52
C LEU A 208 1.43 -1.13 -17.94
N LYS A 209 0.66 -1.54 -18.96
CA LYS A 209 0.88 -1.14 -20.37
C LYS A 209 0.63 0.34 -20.61
N TRP A 210 -0.38 0.93 -19.98
CA TRP A 210 -0.65 2.38 -20.04
C TRP A 210 0.55 3.21 -19.60
N PHE A 211 1.26 2.77 -18.57
CA PHE A 211 2.46 3.43 -18.05
C PHE A 211 3.78 2.88 -18.62
N ASN A 212 3.76 2.07 -19.69
CA ASN A 212 4.94 1.35 -20.23
C ASN A 212 6.19 2.23 -20.39
N GLN A 213 6.03 3.43 -20.94
CA GLN A 213 7.16 4.33 -21.21
C GLN A 213 7.78 4.96 -19.95
N THR A 214 7.14 4.79 -18.80
CA THR A 214 7.51 5.49 -17.55
C THR A 214 8.24 4.59 -16.57
N TRP A 215 8.10 3.26 -16.71
CA TRP A 215 8.69 2.31 -15.77
C TRP A 215 10.21 2.23 -15.91
N GLU A 216 10.91 2.19 -14.79
CA GLU A 216 12.36 2.06 -14.75
C GLU A 216 12.78 0.62 -15.11
N LYS A 217 13.20 0.42 -16.36
CA LYS A 217 13.50 -0.91 -16.93
C LYS A 217 14.63 -1.66 -16.23
N ASP A 218 15.53 -0.93 -15.58
CA ASP A 218 16.61 -1.47 -14.75
C ASP A 218 16.10 -2.13 -13.45
N LEU A 219 14.89 -1.78 -13.00
CA LEU A 219 14.24 -2.34 -11.82
C LEU A 219 13.27 -3.48 -12.13
N TRP A 220 13.14 -3.84 -13.41
CA TRP A 220 12.23 -4.89 -13.83
C TRP A 220 12.57 -6.23 -13.16
N TYR A 221 11.54 -7.01 -12.92
CA TYR A 221 11.67 -8.39 -12.51
C TYR A 221 12.36 -9.16 -13.61
N LYS A 222 13.52 -9.69 -13.27
CA LYS A 222 14.24 -10.64 -14.09
C LYS A 222 14.12 -12.01 -13.44
N PHE A 223 13.70 -12.98 -14.24
CA PHE A 223 13.57 -14.37 -13.80
C PHE A 223 14.90 -14.88 -13.23
N LYS A 224 14.82 -15.81 -12.27
CA LYS A 224 15.96 -16.36 -11.49
C LYS A 224 16.56 -15.42 -10.43
N GLY A 225 15.91 -14.31 -10.12
CA GLY A 225 16.26 -13.50 -8.96
C GLY A 225 17.48 -12.60 -9.14
N GLU A 226 17.78 -12.18 -10.38
CA GLU A 226 18.68 -11.03 -10.58
C GLU A 226 18.11 -9.80 -9.84
N ASN A 227 19.01 -9.07 -9.17
CA ASN A 227 18.67 -7.97 -8.26
C ASN A 227 17.65 -8.36 -7.18
N ARG A 228 17.59 -9.62 -6.74
CA ARG A 228 16.64 -10.07 -5.72
C ARG A 228 16.82 -9.33 -4.38
N PRO A 229 15.74 -9.18 -3.60
CA PRO A 229 15.83 -8.67 -2.23
C PRO A 229 16.68 -9.57 -1.34
N HIS A 230 17.34 -8.94 -0.36
CA HIS A 230 17.92 -9.68 0.76
C HIS A 230 16.87 -9.95 1.83
N TYR A 231 16.68 -11.23 2.11
CA TYR A 231 15.74 -11.70 3.10
C TYR A 231 16.44 -12.04 4.41
N ARG A 232 15.69 -11.91 5.51
CA ARG A 232 16.11 -12.37 6.83
C ARG A 232 16.43 -13.85 6.80
N SER A 233 17.42 -14.24 7.59
CA SER A 233 17.82 -15.64 7.71
C SER A 233 16.65 -16.52 8.18
N TRP A 234 16.67 -17.78 7.79
CA TRP A 234 15.70 -18.78 8.24
C TRP A 234 15.68 -18.91 9.78
N TRP A 235 16.84 -18.80 10.43
CA TRP A 235 16.96 -18.78 11.89
C TRP A 235 16.21 -17.62 12.53
N THR A 236 16.25 -16.43 11.92
CA THR A 236 15.48 -15.27 12.38
C THR A 236 13.97 -15.54 12.29
N LYS A 237 13.52 -16.27 11.26
CA LYS A 237 12.11 -16.67 11.13
C LYS A 237 11.72 -17.67 12.22
N ILE A 238 12.51 -18.72 12.41
CA ILE A 238 12.31 -19.73 13.46
C ILE A 238 12.24 -19.06 14.84
N TYR A 239 13.24 -18.25 15.19
CA TYR A 239 13.32 -17.58 16.48
C TYR A 239 12.05 -16.76 16.78
N ARG A 240 11.50 -16.07 15.78
CA ARG A 240 10.27 -15.29 15.94
C ARG A 240 9.03 -16.15 16.14
N GLU A 241 8.90 -17.25 15.39
CA GLU A 241 7.79 -18.18 15.61
C GLU A 241 7.86 -18.79 17.02
N TRP A 242 9.06 -19.18 17.49
CA TRP A 242 9.26 -19.66 18.86
C TRP A 242 8.91 -18.60 19.91
N ILE A 243 9.39 -17.36 19.75
CA ILE A 243 9.04 -16.25 20.65
C ILE A 243 7.52 -16.03 20.67
N ASN A 244 6.87 -16.02 19.49
CA ASN A 244 5.41 -15.87 19.39
C ASN A 244 4.66 -16.99 20.09
N ILE A 245 5.11 -18.25 19.95
CA ILE A 245 4.54 -19.40 20.66
C ILE A 245 4.70 -19.21 22.18
N ILE A 246 5.88 -18.82 22.65
CA ILE A 246 6.14 -18.56 24.07
C ILE A 246 5.23 -17.44 24.61
N LEU A 247 5.07 -16.35 23.86
CA LEU A 247 4.21 -15.23 24.26
C LEU A 247 2.72 -15.64 24.30
N ARG A 248 2.25 -16.46 23.34
CA ARG A 248 0.89 -17.00 23.34
C ARG A 248 0.65 -17.94 24.51
N LEU A 249 1.61 -18.82 24.83
CA LEU A 249 1.53 -19.69 26.00
C LEU A 249 1.50 -18.90 27.30
N LYS A 250 2.32 -17.85 27.44
CA LYS A 250 2.28 -16.94 28.58
C LYS A 250 0.91 -16.26 28.72
N PHE A 251 0.31 -15.85 27.61
CA PHE A 251 -1.02 -15.24 27.61
C PHE A 251 -2.12 -16.23 28.05
N ILE A 252 -2.08 -17.48 27.57
CA ILE A 252 -3.02 -18.54 27.98
C ILE A 252 -2.89 -18.84 29.47
N ILE A 253 -1.66 -18.94 29.99
CA ILE A 253 -1.43 -19.18 31.43
C ILE A 253 -1.92 -17.99 32.27
N TYR A 254 -1.75 -16.76 31.78
CA TYR A 254 -2.14 -15.55 32.53
C TYR A 254 -3.64 -15.27 32.51
N VAL A 255 -4.37 -15.72 31.47
CA VAL A 255 -5.83 -15.55 31.33
C VAL A 255 -6.59 -16.78 31.85
N GLY A 256 -6.02 -17.99 31.76
CA GLY A 256 -6.64 -19.23 32.24
C GLY A 256 -6.60 -19.44 33.76
N PHE A 257 -5.98 -18.53 34.51
CA PHE A 257 -5.92 -18.54 35.98
C PHE A 257 -6.67 -17.35 36.64
N ARG A 258 -7.62 -16.75 35.94
CA ARG A 258 -8.59 -15.80 36.50
C ARG A 258 -10.02 -16.28 36.31
#